data_AF-A0A846C6L5-F1
#
_entry.id   AF-A0A846C6L5-F1
#
_cell.length_a   1.000
_cell.length_b   1.000
_cell.length_c   1.000
_cell.angle_alpha   90.00
_cell.angle_beta   90.00
_cell.angle_gamma   90.00
#
_symmetry.space_group_name_H-M   'P 1'
#
loop_
_entity.id
_entity.type
_entity.pdbx_description
1 polymer ?
#
loop_
_entity_poly.entity_id
_entity_poly.type
_entity_poly.pdbx_seq_one_letter_code
_entity_poly.pdbx_strand_id
1 'polypeptide(L)' 'MSLIGDSQSNQVNQPLFAKDSPPKYHKQRALELYQDGFNYKDIAEKLEFEGYRNRKNNPFSITSIRKWIKDSS' A
#
# COMPACT_ATOMS: atom_id res chain seq x y z
N MET A 1 -33.77 20.19 13.11
CA MET A 1 -32.65 20.74 12.30
C MET A 1 -31.40 20.59 13.12
N SER A 2 -30.53 19.63 12.77
CA SER A 2 -29.22 19.47 13.39
C SER A 2 -28.17 19.93 12.38
N LEU A 3 -27.54 21.05 12.68
CA LEU A 3 -26.35 21.59 12.01
C LEU A 3 -25.15 21.30 12.90
N ILE A 4 -24.18 20.53 12.39
CA ILE A 4 -22.72 20.54 12.62
C ILE A 4 -22.23 19.61 11.50
N GLY A 5 -21.44 20.04 10.51
CA GLY A 5 -20.36 21.00 10.55
C GLY A 5 -19.10 20.23 10.18
N ASP A 6 -18.57 20.57 9.01
CA ASP A 6 -17.44 20.00 8.29
C ASP A 6 -16.23 19.64 9.16
N SER A 7 -15.44 18.65 8.72
CA SER A 7 -14.03 18.85 8.31
C SER A 7 -13.20 17.56 8.39
N GLN A 8 -12.58 17.28 7.25
CA GLN A 8 -11.44 16.40 7.02
C GLN A 8 -10.59 16.03 8.26
N SER A 9 -10.35 14.75 8.44
CA SER A 9 -9.02 14.30 8.85
C SER A 9 -8.57 13.22 7.88
N ASN A 10 -7.83 13.69 6.88
CA ASN A 10 -6.85 12.95 6.10
C ASN A 10 -6.23 11.85 6.97
N GLN A 11 -6.52 10.58 6.65
CA GLN A 11 -5.67 9.48 7.07
C GLN A 11 -4.37 9.52 6.25
N VAL A 12 -3.59 10.59 6.42
CA VAL A 12 -2.17 10.63 6.06
C VAL A 12 -1.35 10.15 7.26
N ASN A 13 -1.76 9.05 7.86
CA ASN A 13 -0.91 8.35 8.81
C ASN A 13 -0.01 7.43 8.00
N GLN A 14 1.11 8.00 7.55
CA GLN A 14 2.27 7.24 7.10
C GLN A 14 2.51 6.12 8.12
N PRO A 15 2.50 4.83 7.72
CA PRO A 15 2.76 3.78 8.68
C PRO A 15 4.23 3.87 9.10
N LEU A 16 4.43 4.22 10.36
CA LEU A 16 5.67 4.00 11.10
C LEU A 16 6.20 2.61 10.74
N PHE A 17 7.45 2.58 10.27
CA PHE A 17 8.27 1.39 10.08
C PHE A 17 8.26 0.51 11.35
N ALA A 18 7.27 -0.39 11.45
CA ALA A 18 7.30 -1.48 12.41
C ALA A 18 8.02 -2.65 11.73
N LYS A 19 9.27 -2.86 12.14
CA LYS A 19 10.17 -3.94 11.68
C LYS A 19 9.65 -5.38 11.93
N ASP A 20 8.41 -5.55 12.36
CA ASP A 20 7.78 -6.83 12.75
C ASP A 20 6.40 -7.05 12.12
N SER A 21 6.10 -6.41 10.99
CA SER A 21 4.80 -6.57 10.33
C SER A 21 4.68 -7.90 9.57
N PRO A 22 3.72 -8.79 9.90
CA PRO A 22 3.49 -10.06 9.20
C PRO A 22 3.22 -9.88 7.68
N PRO A 23 3.27 -10.94 6.86
CA PRO A 23 3.16 -10.84 5.38
C PRO A 23 1.85 -10.25 4.82
N LYS A 24 0.92 -9.77 5.65
CA LYS A 24 -0.32 -9.10 5.22
C LYS A 24 -0.14 -7.64 4.78
N TYR A 25 0.94 -6.96 5.21
CA TYR A 25 1.04 -5.50 5.04
C TYR A 25 1.44 -5.03 3.63
N HIS A 26 2.26 -5.79 2.89
CA HIS A 26 2.68 -5.36 1.54
C HIS A 26 1.55 -5.44 0.51
N LYS A 27 0.58 -6.35 0.68
CA LYS A 27 -0.61 -6.44 -0.19
C LYS A 27 -1.54 -5.25 0.01
N GLN A 28 -1.79 -4.90 1.27
CA GLN A 28 -2.61 -3.74 1.61
C GLN A 28 -1.99 -2.46 1.08
N ARG A 29 -0.67 -2.29 1.29
CA ARG A 29 0.05 -1.12 0.77
C ARG A 29 -0.01 -1.01 -0.75
N ALA A 30 0.14 -2.13 -1.46
CA ALA A 30 -0.03 -2.16 -2.91
C ALA A 30 -1.43 -1.75 -3.37
N LEU A 31 -2.47 -2.14 -2.62
CA LEU A 31 -3.86 -1.78 -2.91
C LEU A 31 -4.13 -0.30 -2.66
N GLU A 32 -3.64 0.26 -1.54
CA GLU A 32 -3.71 1.69 -1.23
C GLU A 32 -3.11 2.53 -2.36
N LEU A 33 -1.89 2.19 -2.80
CA LEU A 33 -1.21 2.89 -3.89
C LEU A 33 -1.99 2.75 -5.22
N TYR A 34 -2.62 1.60 -5.47
CA TYR A 34 -3.45 1.43 -6.66
C TYR A 34 -4.73 2.29 -6.62
N GLN A 35 -5.36 2.41 -5.44
CA GLN A 35 -6.52 3.28 -5.23
C GLN A 35 -6.16 4.77 -5.34
N ASP A 36 -4.94 5.14 -4.95
CA ASP A 36 -4.35 6.48 -5.19
C ASP A 36 -4.07 6.77 -6.68
N GLY A 37 -4.23 5.77 -7.57
CA GLY A 37 -4.06 5.92 -9.01
C GLY A 37 -2.65 5.63 -9.53
N PHE A 38 -1.77 5.05 -8.70
CA PHE A 38 -0.43 4.65 -9.16
C PHE A 38 -0.51 3.43 -10.09
N ASN A 39 0.36 3.39 -11.11
CA ASN A 39 0.48 2.22 -11.98
C ASN A 39 1.27 1.13 -11.27
N TYR A 40 1.10 -0.13 -11.70
CA TYR A 40 1.78 -1.27 -11.09
C TYR A 40 3.31 -1.16 -11.03
N LYS A 41 3.92 -0.43 -11.97
CA LYS A 41 5.36 -0.15 -11.98
C LYS A 41 5.73 0.81 -10.85
N ASP A 42 5.02 1.93 -10.75
CA ASP A 42 5.23 2.92 -9.70
C ASP A 42 4.99 2.32 -8.31
N ILE A 43 3.99 1.43 -8.18
CA ILE A 43 3.75 0.68 -6.95
C ILE A 43 4.95 -0.19 -6.57
N ALA A 44 5.57 -0.87 -7.54
CA ALA A 44 6.74 -1.71 -7.28
C ALA A 44 7.93 -0.87 -6.78
N GLU A 45 8.20 0.26 -7.44
CA GLU A 45 9.28 1.18 -7.08
C GLU A 45 9.03 1.80 -5.70
N LYS A 46 7.79 2.19 -5.39
CA LYS A 46 7.40 2.74 -4.09
C LYS A 46 7.56 1.72 -2.97
N LEU A 47 7.11 0.49 -3.19
CA LEU A 47 7.27 -0.62 -2.24
C LEU A 47 8.76 -0.88 -1.96
N GLU A 48 9.59 -0.89 -3.00
CA GLU A 48 11.03 -1.07 -2.84
C GLU A 48 11.68 0.09 -2.07
N PHE A 49 11.31 1.33 -2.37
CA PHE A 49 11.78 2.53 -1.68
C PHE A 49 11.38 2.54 -0.20
N GLU A 50 10.16 2.11 0.11
CA GLU A 50 9.65 1.93 1.48
C GLU A 50 10.24 0.67 2.16
N GLY A 51 11.13 -0.06 1.51
CA GLY A 51 11.84 -1.22 2.09
C GLY A 51 11.05 -2.53 2.06
N TYR A 52 9.90 -2.57 1.41
CA TYR A 52 9.13 -3.80 1.22
C TYR A 52 9.84 -4.71 0.21
N ARG A 53 10.28 -5.87 0.70
CA ARG A 53 10.95 -6.89 -0.10
C ARG A 53 10.36 -8.26 0.16
N ASN A 54 10.55 -9.17 -0.79
CA ASN A 54 10.12 -10.55 -0.62
C ASN A 54 11.02 -11.32 0.36
N ARG A 55 10.67 -12.57 0.66
CA ARG A 55 11.46 -13.46 1.53
C ARG A 55 12.92 -13.68 1.07
N LYS A 56 13.21 -13.46 -0.21
CA LYS A 56 14.56 -13.55 -0.80
C LYS A 56 15.27 -12.18 -0.83
N ASN A 57 14.73 -11.18 -0.15
CA ASN A 57 15.24 -9.80 -0.13
C ASN A 57 15.27 -9.12 -1.51
N ASN A 58 14.41 -9.54 -2.44
CA ASN A 58 14.25 -8.94 -3.76
C ASN A 58 12.97 -8.09 -3.83
N PRO A 59 12.93 -7.07 -4.70
CA PRO A 59 11.71 -6.30 -4.96
C PRO A 59 10.58 -7.19 -5.49
N PHE A 60 9.35 -6.73 -5.30
CA PHE A 60 8.16 -7.45 -5.78
C PHE A 60 7.98 -7.26 -7.28
N SER A 61 7.67 -8.36 -7.97
CA SER A 61 7.37 -8.29 -9.40
C SER A 61 6.00 -7.65 -9.64
N ILE A 62 5.90 -6.87 -10.71
CA ILE A 62 4.66 -6.26 -11.19
C ILE A 62 3.52 -7.29 -11.28
N THR A 63 3.82 -8.50 -11.76
CA THR A 63 2.85 -9.61 -11.83
C THR A 63 2.32 -10.02 -10.46
N SER A 64 3.16 -10.00 -9.42
CA SER A 64 2.73 -10.32 -8.04
C SER A 64 1.83 -9.23 -7.48
N ILE A 65 2.20 -7.96 -7.68
CA ILE A 65 1.41 -6.80 -7.28
C ILE A 65 0.05 -6.82 -7.96
N ARG A 66 0.01 -7.04 -9.29
CA ARG A 66 -1.23 -7.17 -10.06
C ARG A 66 -2.12 -8.30 -9.53
N LYS A 67 -1.55 -9.46 -9.18
CA LYS A 67 -2.31 -10.56 -8.58
C LYS A 67 -2.93 -10.15 -7.25
N TRP A 68 -2.19 -9.48 -6.37
CA TRP A 68 -2.73 -9.05 -5.07
C TRP A 68 -3.91 -8.09 -5.21
N ILE A 69 -3.82 -7.14 -6.14
CA ILE A 69 -4.91 -6.20 -6.42
C ILE A 69 -6.12 -6.96 -6.97
N LYS A 70 -5.91 -7.88 -7.91
CA LYS A 70 -6.99 -8.68 -8.51
C LYS A 70 -7.68 -9.62 -7.51
N ASP A 71 -6.92 -10.30 -6.64
CA ASP A 71 -7.45 -11.19 -5.60
C ASP A 71 -8.17 -10.43 -4.47
N SER A 72 -7.99 -9.11 -4.38
CA SER A 72 -8.63 -8.26 -3.37
C SER A 72 -9.90 -7.56 -3.87
N SER A 73 -10.30 -7.80 -5.12
CA SER A 73 -11.42 -7.16 -5.82
C SER A 73 -12.61 -8.09 -6.05
#